data_AF-A0A559IEI8-F1
#
_entry.id   AF-A0A559IEI8-F1
#
_cell.length_a   1.000
_cell.length_b   1.000
_cell.length_c   1.000
_cell.angle_alpha   90.00
_cell.angle_beta   90.00
_cell.angle_gamma   90.00
#
_symmetry.space_group_name_H-M   'P 1'
#
loop_
_entity.id
_entity.type
_entity.pdbx_description
1 polymer ?
#
loop_
_entity_poly.entity_id
_entity_poly.type
_entity_poly.pdbx_seq_one_letter_code
_entity_poly.pdbx_strand_id
1 'polypeptide(L)'
;MKTKAQLIEEILSIKEVDTKSNLMKLSLAKLESLLSELEDELVQTPSEDLVTKQATPQVDMQALMEQMKRELMPALLEQARKEVEAERPKAEKSTVQKNIVKREEIDRFEQIPVMNITNGTLVYASRKTGAEWIFTDYGDIEYMEFQELLTMRSSQRRFFDEPFLLVMDDRVVEHLGLTKMYQNIKNPEQIDVIFKMNQPEFEEIVDKSPKGIKHLIVSRAKKLYDSGELDSVKKLNFINSRFQTDIGQRG
;
A
#
# COMPACT_ATOMS: atom_id res chain seq x y z
N MET A 1 -1.61 -30.32 -13.12
CA MET A 1 -0.88 -29.83 -11.93
C MET A 1 -1.70 -28.73 -11.30
N LYS A 2 -2.01 -28.84 -10.01
CA LYS A 2 -2.75 -27.80 -9.27
C LYS A 2 -1.87 -26.55 -9.15
N THR A 3 -2.46 -25.37 -9.21
CA THR A 3 -1.71 -24.11 -9.05
C THR A 3 -1.48 -23.82 -7.57
N LYS A 4 -0.45 -23.03 -7.25
CA LYS A 4 -0.12 -22.65 -5.86
C LYS A 4 -1.31 -22.04 -5.11
N ALA A 5 -2.14 -21.26 -5.80
CA ALA A 5 -3.35 -20.66 -5.24
C ALA A 5 -4.43 -21.71 -4.89
N GLN A 6 -4.65 -22.68 -5.78
CA GLN A 6 -5.61 -23.76 -5.56
C GLN A 6 -5.21 -24.65 -4.38
N LEU A 7 -3.91 -24.96 -4.23
CA LEU A 7 -3.41 -25.73 -3.09
C LEU A 7 -3.61 -25.00 -1.75
N ILE A 8 -3.43 -23.68 -1.72
CA ILE A 8 -3.63 -22.88 -0.51
C ILE A 8 -5.11 -22.85 -0.09
N GLU A 9 -6.02 -22.73 -1.05
CA GLU A 9 -7.46 -22.75 -0.78
C GLU A 9 -7.94 -24.13 -0.29
N GLU A 10 -7.40 -25.21 -0.84
CA GLU A 10 -7.72 -26.58 -0.42
C GLU A 10 -7.22 -26.87 1.01
N ILE A 11 -6.00 -26.42 1.35
CA ILE A 11 -5.44 -26.55 2.71
C ILE A 11 -6.25 -25.73 3.73
N LEU A 12 -6.66 -24.50 3.39
CA LEU A 12 -7.48 -23.65 4.25
C LEU A 12 -8.88 -24.25 4.49
N SER A 13 -9.42 -25.01 3.54
CA SER A 13 -10.71 -25.70 3.68
C SER A 13 -10.64 -26.92 4.59
N ILE A 14 -9.45 -27.50 4.79
CA ILE A 14 -9.26 -28.72 5.59
C ILE A 14 -8.84 -28.39 7.03
N LYS A 15 -8.08 -27.31 7.25
CA LYS A 15 -7.55 -26.93 8.57
C LYS A 15 -7.73 -25.45 8.84
N GLU A 16 -8.61 -25.10 9.78
CA GLU A 16 -8.91 -23.71 10.18
C GLU A 16 -7.75 -22.98 10.88
N VAL A 17 -6.64 -23.67 11.19
CA VAL A 17 -5.61 -23.20 12.14
C VAL A 17 -4.53 -22.34 11.46
N ASP A 18 -4.37 -22.40 10.13
CA ASP A 18 -3.33 -21.65 9.42
C ASP A 18 -3.88 -20.49 8.61
N THR A 19 -3.21 -19.33 8.68
CA THR A 19 -3.61 -18.15 7.90
C THR A 19 -3.06 -18.22 6.48
N LYS A 20 -3.84 -17.72 5.50
CA LYS A 20 -3.44 -17.61 4.08
C LYS A 20 -2.04 -17.01 3.88
N SER A 21 -1.67 -16.04 4.72
CA SER A 21 -0.35 -15.39 4.71
C SER A 21 0.80 -16.31 5.10
N ASN A 22 0.57 -17.31 5.96
CA ASN A 22 1.59 -18.28 6.34
C ASN A 22 1.81 -19.31 5.23
N LEU A 23 0.74 -19.78 4.59
CA LEU A 23 0.80 -20.74 3.49
C LEU A 23 1.46 -20.16 2.22
N MET A 24 1.25 -18.87 1.95
CA MET A 24 1.88 -18.17 0.82
C MET A 24 3.42 -18.15 0.88
N LYS A 25 4.00 -18.20 2.09
CA LYS A 25 5.46 -18.22 2.33
C LYS A 25 6.11 -19.58 2.06
N LEU A 26 5.31 -20.63 1.91
CA LEU A 26 5.80 -21.98 1.65
C LEU A 26 6.06 -22.23 0.16
N SER A 27 7.02 -23.11 -0.12
CA SER A 27 7.33 -23.56 -1.48
C SER A 27 6.24 -24.53 -1.97
N LEU A 28 6.09 -24.65 -3.31
CA LEU A 28 5.09 -25.52 -3.92
C LEU A 28 5.19 -26.97 -3.42
N ALA A 29 6.41 -27.53 -3.38
CA ALA A 29 6.65 -28.89 -2.89
C ALA A 29 6.26 -29.09 -1.41
N LYS A 30 6.35 -28.03 -0.60
CA LYS A 30 5.98 -28.07 0.83
C LYS A 30 4.48 -27.92 1.05
N LEU A 31 3.78 -27.23 0.14
CA LEU A 31 2.31 -27.18 0.11
C LEU A 31 1.72 -28.52 -0.36
N GLU A 32 2.33 -29.15 -1.36
CA GLU A 32 1.93 -30.48 -1.84
C GLU A 32 2.13 -31.57 -0.78
N SER A 33 3.25 -31.53 -0.03
CA SER A 33 3.46 -32.48 1.08
C SER A 33 2.47 -32.27 2.22
N LEU A 34 2.16 -31.02 2.58
CA LEU A 34 1.16 -30.70 3.60
C LEU A 34 -0.25 -31.15 3.21
N LEU A 35 -0.61 -30.98 1.93
CA LEU A 35 -1.90 -31.47 1.42
C LEU A 35 -2.00 -33.00 1.55
N SER A 36 -0.96 -33.73 1.14
CA SER A 36 -0.91 -35.19 1.23
C SER A 36 -0.96 -35.69 2.68
N GLU A 37 -0.26 -35.01 3.59
CA GLU A 37 -0.20 -35.37 5.01
C GLU A 37 -1.55 -35.12 5.72
N LEU A 38 -2.28 -34.07 5.31
CA LEU A 38 -3.64 -33.79 5.79
C LEU A 38 -4.71 -34.72 5.19
N GLU A 39 -4.52 -35.14 3.93
CA GLU A 39 -5.38 -36.16 3.29
C GLU A 39 -5.22 -37.54 3.97
N ASP A 40 -4.00 -37.91 4.38
CA ASP A 40 -3.73 -39.14 5.14
C ASP A 40 -4.30 -39.08 6.57
N GLU A 41 -4.34 -37.89 7.20
CA GLU A 41 -4.90 -37.66 8.54
C GLU A 41 -6.43 -37.85 8.58
N LEU A 42 -7.12 -37.68 7.45
CA LEU A 42 -8.56 -37.92 7.30
C LEU A 42 -8.93 -39.41 7.10
N VAL A 43 -7.95 -40.31 6.95
CA VAL A 43 -8.17 -41.72 6.59
C VAL A 43 -8.02 -42.70 7.77
N GLN A 44 -7.69 -42.26 8.99
CA GLN A 44 -7.54 -43.19 10.13
C GLN A 44 -8.50 -42.94 11.30
N THR A 45 -9.70 -43.53 11.20
CA THR A 45 -10.27 -44.30 12.31
C THR A 45 -10.60 -45.72 11.83
N PRO A 46 -10.34 -46.76 12.64
CA PRO A 46 -10.26 -48.15 12.18
C PRO A 46 -11.60 -48.88 12.36
N SER A 47 -11.90 -49.79 11.44
CA SER A 47 -12.60 -51.03 11.75
C SER A 47 -12.29 -52.06 10.68
N GLU A 48 -11.44 -53.02 11.05
CA GLU A 48 -11.39 -54.34 10.44
C GLU A 48 -12.78 -54.99 10.60
N ASP A 49 -13.37 -55.53 9.53
CA ASP A 49 -13.53 -56.99 9.42
C ASP A 49 -14.30 -57.45 8.18
N LEU A 50 -13.80 -58.59 7.66
CA LEU A 50 -14.47 -59.68 6.97
C LEU A 50 -14.80 -59.60 5.46
N VAL A 51 -14.34 -60.67 4.82
CA VAL A 51 -14.39 -61.01 3.41
C VAL A 51 -15.67 -61.84 3.11
N THR A 52 -16.27 -61.55 1.95
CA THR A 52 -17.13 -62.40 1.06
C THR A 52 -18.67 -62.48 1.22
N LYS A 53 -19.34 -62.16 0.09
CA LYS A 53 -20.46 -62.84 -0.62
C LYS A 53 -21.78 -62.04 -0.84
N GLN A 54 -22.02 -61.77 -2.14
CA GLN A 54 -23.27 -61.92 -2.92
C GLN A 54 -24.45 -60.90 -2.83
N ALA A 55 -24.76 -60.35 -4.02
CA ALA A 55 -26.08 -60.16 -4.67
C ALA A 55 -27.04 -58.97 -4.33
N THR A 56 -27.01 -57.95 -5.22
CA THR A 56 -28.09 -57.06 -5.78
C THR A 56 -28.96 -56.16 -4.87
N PRO A 57 -29.62 -55.09 -5.38
CA PRO A 57 -29.25 -54.10 -6.40
C PRO A 57 -29.33 -52.65 -5.85
N GLN A 58 -28.28 -51.84 -6.00
CA GLN A 58 -28.30 -50.41 -5.63
C GLN A 58 -28.17 -49.56 -6.90
N VAL A 59 -29.14 -48.67 -7.07
CA VAL A 59 -29.25 -47.72 -8.20
C VAL A 59 -28.00 -46.85 -8.26
N ASP A 60 -27.30 -46.85 -9.40
CA ASP A 60 -26.06 -46.10 -9.63
C ASP A 60 -26.28 -44.58 -9.52
N MET A 61 -26.07 -44.03 -8.33
CA MET A 61 -26.04 -42.58 -8.10
C MET A 61 -24.97 -41.86 -8.93
N GLN A 62 -23.91 -42.56 -9.35
CA GLN A 62 -22.88 -42.01 -10.24
C GLN A 62 -23.41 -41.77 -11.66
N ALA A 63 -24.20 -42.70 -12.21
CA ALA A 63 -24.80 -42.53 -13.54
C ALA A 63 -25.83 -41.39 -13.56
N LEU A 64 -26.58 -41.21 -12.47
CA LEU A 64 -27.53 -40.11 -12.31
C LEU A 64 -26.83 -38.74 -12.23
N MET A 65 -25.73 -38.66 -11.46
CA MET A 65 -24.96 -37.42 -11.33
C MET A 65 -24.27 -37.04 -12.66
N GLU A 66 -23.83 -38.04 -13.43
CA GLU A 66 -23.24 -37.84 -14.76
C GLU A 66 -24.27 -37.43 -15.82
N GLN A 67 -25.48 -37.98 -15.75
CA GLN A 67 -26.61 -37.55 -16.59
C GLN A 67 -27.02 -36.11 -16.27
N MET A 68 -27.13 -35.76 -14.99
CA MET A 68 -27.48 -34.41 -14.55
C MET A 68 -26.40 -33.39 -14.95
N LYS A 69 -25.12 -33.77 -14.88
CA LYS A 69 -24.00 -32.93 -15.34
C LYS A 69 -24.03 -32.71 -16.86
N ARG A 70 -24.45 -33.71 -17.64
CA ARG A 70 -24.55 -33.61 -19.12
C ARG A 70 -25.69 -32.70 -19.57
N GLU A 71 -26.80 -32.69 -18.84
CA GLU A 71 -27.95 -31.83 -19.12
C GLU A 71 -27.76 -30.39 -18.64
N LEU A 72 -27.14 -30.17 -17.48
CA LEU A 72 -27.01 -28.83 -16.89
C LEU A 72 -25.78 -28.04 -17.38
N MET A 73 -24.71 -28.71 -17.82
CA MET A 73 -23.50 -28.04 -18.34
C MET A 73 -23.72 -27.15 -19.58
N PRO A 74 -24.47 -27.56 -20.63
CA PRO A 74 -24.65 -26.70 -21.81
C PRO A 74 -25.48 -25.44 -21.48
N ALA A 75 -26.45 -25.53 -20.57
CA ALA A 75 -27.26 -24.38 -20.14
C ALA A 75 -26.44 -23.34 -19.35
N LEU A 76 -25.56 -23.79 -18.45
CA LEU A 76 -24.65 -22.91 -17.70
C LEU A 76 -23.60 -22.24 -18.61
N LEU A 77 -23.07 -22.98 -19.59
CA LEU A 77 -22.17 -22.42 -20.60
C LEU A 77 -22.86 -21.40 -21.51
N GLU A 78 -24.14 -21.58 -21.81
CA GLU A 78 -24.92 -20.63 -22.61
C GLU A 78 -25.29 -19.38 -21.81
N GLN A 79 -25.62 -19.50 -20.52
CA GLN A 79 -25.81 -18.36 -19.61
C GLN A 79 -24.51 -17.57 -19.43
N ALA A 80 -23.39 -18.23 -19.18
CA ALA A 80 -22.09 -17.57 -19.09
C ALA A 80 -21.67 -16.88 -20.41
N ARG A 81 -22.04 -17.44 -21.58
CA ARG A 81 -21.80 -16.79 -22.88
C ARG A 81 -22.69 -15.55 -23.09
N LYS A 82 -23.97 -15.61 -22.69
CA LYS A 82 -24.89 -14.46 -22.77
C LYS A 82 -24.48 -13.31 -21.83
N GLU A 83 -23.94 -13.61 -20.66
CA GLU A 83 -23.40 -12.61 -19.72
C GLU A 83 -22.12 -11.95 -20.27
N VAL A 84 -21.20 -12.72 -20.87
CA VAL A 84 -19.96 -12.21 -21.48
C VAL A 84 -20.20 -11.40 -22.76
N GLU A 85 -21.34 -11.60 -23.45
CA GLU A 85 -21.69 -10.85 -24.66
C GLU A 85 -22.47 -9.55 -24.35
N ALA A 86 -23.23 -9.51 -23.24
CA ALA A 86 -23.96 -8.32 -22.77
C ALA A 86 -23.04 -7.23 -22.17
N GLU A 87 -21.85 -7.59 -21.68
CA GLU A 87 -20.89 -6.65 -21.04
C GLU A 87 -19.79 -6.11 -21.97
N ARG A 88 -19.84 -6.33 -23.30
CA ARG A 88 -18.84 -5.76 -24.21
C ARG A 88 -19.11 -4.27 -24.50
N PRO A 89 -18.27 -3.31 -24.07
CA PRO A 89 -18.34 -1.96 -24.62
C PRO A 89 -17.81 -1.96 -26.07
N LYS A 90 -18.52 -1.28 -26.97
CA LYS A 90 -18.08 -1.00 -28.34
C LYS A 90 -16.75 -0.24 -28.33
N ALA A 91 -15.67 -0.91 -28.70
CA ALA A 91 -14.39 -0.28 -28.97
C ALA A 91 -14.25 -0.02 -30.48
N GLU A 92 -14.36 1.25 -30.88
CA GLU A 92 -13.78 1.73 -32.14
C GLU A 92 -12.40 2.35 -31.89
N LYS A 93 -11.54 2.13 -32.88
CA LYS A 93 -10.08 2.21 -32.89
C LYS A 93 -9.52 3.61 -32.59
N SER A 94 -8.46 3.67 -31.78
CA SER A 94 -7.36 4.60 -32.01
C SER A 94 -6.03 4.02 -31.50
N THR A 95 -5.15 3.80 -32.47
CA THR A 95 -3.73 3.51 -32.34
C THR A 95 -2.99 4.67 -31.68
N VAL A 96 -2.31 4.42 -30.56
CA VAL A 96 -0.87 4.69 -30.28
C VAL A 96 -0.60 4.12 -28.88
N GLN A 97 0.26 3.09 -28.80
CA GLN A 97 0.68 2.50 -27.54
C GLN A 97 1.64 3.47 -26.82
N LYS A 98 1.14 4.15 -25.78
CA LYS A 98 1.98 4.53 -24.63
C LYS A 98 1.71 3.49 -23.55
N ASN A 99 2.77 2.98 -22.92
CA ASN A 99 2.66 2.21 -21.69
C ASN A 99 1.91 3.05 -20.65
N ILE A 100 0.63 2.76 -20.46
CA ILE A 100 -0.16 3.30 -19.37
C ILE A 100 0.09 2.36 -18.20
N VAL A 101 0.91 2.80 -17.25
CA VAL A 101 0.95 2.23 -15.91
C VAL A 101 -0.49 2.28 -15.40
N LYS A 102 -1.10 1.12 -15.11
CA LYS A 102 -2.43 1.07 -14.46
C LYS A 102 -2.28 1.82 -13.13
N ARG A 103 -2.83 3.03 -13.05
CA ARG A 103 -2.99 3.72 -11.77
C ARG A 103 -3.97 2.88 -10.97
N GLU A 104 -3.58 2.48 -9.76
CA GLU A 104 -4.52 1.87 -8.83
C GLU A 104 -5.67 2.85 -8.58
N GLU A 105 -6.90 2.35 -8.62
CA GLU A 105 -8.08 3.14 -8.28
C GLU A 105 -8.15 3.27 -6.76
N ILE A 106 -8.01 4.49 -6.26
CA ILE A 106 -8.08 4.83 -4.84
C ILE A 106 -9.52 5.25 -4.54
N ASP A 107 -10.12 4.69 -3.48
CA ASP A 107 -11.48 5.06 -3.11
C ASP A 107 -11.52 6.51 -2.61
N ARG A 108 -12.57 7.25 -2.99
CA ARG A 108 -12.72 8.67 -2.65
C ARG A 108 -12.85 8.90 -1.15
N PHE A 109 -13.40 7.93 -0.43
CA PHE A 109 -13.61 7.99 1.02
C PHE A 109 -12.49 7.29 1.81
N GLU A 110 -11.47 6.77 1.13
CA GLU A 110 -10.31 6.17 1.78
C GLU A 110 -9.60 7.23 2.62
N GLN A 111 -9.32 6.88 3.88
CA GLN A 111 -8.62 7.73 4.83
C GLN A 111 -7.12 7.65 4.60
N ILE A 112 -6.55 8.74 4.09
CA ILE A 112 -5.14 8.83 3.74
C ILE A 112 -4.38 9.54 4.85
N PRO A 113 -3.31 8.92 5.39
CA PRO A 113 -2.45 9.57 6.38
C PRO A 113 -1.65 10.70 5.73
N VAL A 114 -1.69 11.87 6.36
CA VAL A 114 -0.97 13.07 5.95
C VAL A 114 -0.26 13.70 7.14
N MET A 115 0.93 14.25 6.92
CA MET A 115 1.80 14.77 7.97
C MET A 115 2.06 16.27 7.80
N ASN A 116 1.99 17.02 8.90
CA ASN A 116 2.42 18.41 8.94
C ASN A 116 3.94 18.53 8.88
N ILE A 117 4.44 19.34 7.96
CA ILE A 117 5.87 19.60 7.79
C ILE A 117 6.25 21.06 8.04
N THR A 118 5.29 21.88 8.49
CA THR A 118 5.53 23.24 8.96
C THR A 118 5.97 23.27 10.43
N ASN A 119 6.62 24.36 10.84
CA ASN A 119 6.98 24.57 12.24
C ASN A 119 5.88 25.37 12.93
N GLY A 120 4.91 24.63 13.49
CA GLY A 120 3.79 25.18 14.23
C GLY A 120 2.47 24.61 13.75
N THR A 121 1.39 25.22 14.22
CA THR A 121 0.03 24.75 13.94
C THR A 121 -0.35 25.00 12.48
N LEU A 122 -0.70 23.93 11.78
CA LEU A 122 -1.24 23.99 10.43
C LEU A 122 -2.74 23.73 10.49
N VAL A 123 -3.53 24.59 9.84
CA VAL A 123 -4.99 24.41 9.75
C VAL A 123 -5.38 24.34 8.28
N TYR A 124 -6.08 23.27 7.92
CA TYR A 124 -6.74 23.16 6.63
C TYR A 124 -8.25 23.18 6.83
N ALA A 125 -8.92 24.14 6.19
CA ALA A 125 -10.37 24.22 6.12
C ALA A 125 -10.84 23.88 4.70
N SER A 126 -11.67 22.84 4.56
CA SER A 126 -12.25 22.47 3.27
C SER A 126 -13.34 23.46 2.89
N ARG A 127 -13.19 24.06 1.70
CA ARG A 127 -14.22 24.94 1.14
C ARG A 127 -15.46 24.19 0.67
N LYS A 128 -15.37 22.87 0.49
CA LYS A 128 -16.43 22.05 -0.07
C LYS A 128 -17.30 21.42 1.02
N THR A 129 -16.67 20.84 2.03
CA THR A 129 -17.36 20.13 3.12
C THR A 129 -17.46 20.95 4.40
N GLY A 130 -16.68 22.02 4.54
CA GLY A 130 -16.58 22.79 5.78
C GLY A 130 -15.83 22.08 6.90
N ALA A 131 -15.28 20.89 6.62
CA ALA A 131 -14.46 20.15 7.56
C ALA A 131 -13.11 20.87 7.78
N GLU A 132 -12.60 20.77 9.00
CA GLU A 132 -11.33 21.36 9.41
C GLU A 132 -10.40 20.28 9.95
N TRP A 133 -9.15 20.36 9.55
CA TRP A 133 -8.06 19.54 10.06
C TRP A 133 -7.03 20.46 10.71
N ILE A 134 -6.68 20.16 11.94
CA ILE A 134 -5.76 20.94 12.75
C ILE A 134 -4.60 20.04 13.10
N PHE A 135 -3.41 20.41 12.64
CA PHE A 135 -2.16 19.75 12.99
C PHE A 135 -1.49 20.62 14.03
N THR A 136 -1.24 20.09 15.21
CA THR A 136 -0.76 20.88 16.36
C THR A 136 0.70 21.27 16.16
N ASP A 137 1.51 20.29 15.76
CA ASP A 137 2.96 20.39 15.70
C ASP A 137 3.54 19.81 14.41
N TYR A 138 4.83 20.03 14.23
CA TYR A 138 5.59 19.35 13.19
C TYR A 138 5.57 17.83 13.38
N GLY A 139 5.38 17.09 12.29
CA GLY A 139 5.35 15.63 12.30
C GLY A 139 4.01 15.06 12.75
N ASP A 140 3.05 15.91 13.11
CA ASP A 140 1.70 15.49 13.47
C ASP A 140 1.00 14.86 12.26
N ILE A 141 0.35 13.72 12.46
CA ILE A 141 -0.27 12.92 11.42
C ILE A 141 -1.78 12.93 11.63
N GLU A 142 -2.49 13.32 10.57
CA GLU A 142 -3.94 13.25 10.54
C GLU A 142 -4.42 12.46 9.34
N TYR A 143 -5.68 12.02 9.41
CA TYR A 143 -6.32 11.25 8.35
C TYR A 143 -7.30 12.12 7.58
N MET A 144 -7.13 12.13 6.26
CA MET A 144 -7.96 12.90 5.35
C MET A 144 -8.52 12.01 4.26
N GLU A 145 -9.79 12.21 3.90
CA GLU A 145 -10.37 11.52 2.75
C GLU A 145 -9.65 11.89 1.46
N PHE A 146 -9.44 10.91 0.57
CA PHE A 146 -8.80 11.13 -0.71
C PHE A 146 -9.50 12.22 -1.55
N GLN A 147 -10.83 12.31 -1.49
CA GLN A 147 -11.58 13.38 -2.16
C GLN A 147 -11.24 14.79 -1.66
N GLU A 148 -10.83 14.92 -0.40
CA GLU A 148 -10.41 16.20 0.17
C GLU A 148 -8.99 16.56 -0.26
N LEU A 149 -8.10 15.58 -0.41
CA LEU A 149 -6.79 15.82 -0.99
C LEU A 149 -6.88 16.28 -2.46
N LEU A 150 -7.82 15.74 -3.23
CA LEU A 150 -8.12 16.24 -4.58
C LEU A 150 -8.65 17.68 -4.55
N THR A 151 -9.52 18.00 -3.60
CA THR A 151 -10.07 19.35 -3.41
C THR A 151 -8.99 20.34 -3.00
N MET A 152 -8.11 19.96 -2.08
CA MET A 152 -6.94 20.73 -1.66
C MET A 152 -6.00 20.97 -2.84
N ARG A 153 -5.74 19.94 -3.66
CA ARG A 153 -4.86 20.05 -4.84
C ARG A 153 -5.40 21.00 -5.91
N SER A 154 -6.71 21.12 -6.03
CA SER A 154 -7.34 22.03 -6.98
C SER A 154 -7.44 23.48 -6.45
N SER A 155 -7.80 23.65 -5.17
CA SER A 155 -8.18 24.95 -4.61
C SER A 155 -7.08 25.63 -3.80
N GLN A 156 -6.20 24.87 -3.15
CA GLN A 156 -5.20 25.35 -2.19
C GLN A 156 -3.83 24.70 -2.48
N ARG A 157 -3.35 24.86 -3.71
CA ARG A 157 -2.10 24.24 -4.21
C ARG A 157 -0.87 24.48 -3.33
N ARG A 158 -0.83 25.61 -2.61
CA ARG A 158 0.27 25.97 -1.71
C ARG A 158 0.58 24.88 -0.70
N PHE A 159 -0.41 24.13 -0.20
CA PHE A 159 -0.18 23.02 0.74
C PHE A 159 0.82 21.97 0.21
N PHE A 160 0.83 21.76 -1.11
CA PHE A 160 1.70 20.78 -1.77
C PHE A 160 2.91 21.43 -2.46
N ASP A 161 2.75 22.64 -3.01
CA ASP A 161 3.79 23.33 -3.79
C ASP A 161 4.84 24.00 -2.89
N GLU A 162 4.41 24.59 -1.78
CA GLU A 162 5.24 24.98 -0.65
C GLU A 162 4.95 23.93 0.41
N PRO A 163 5.68 22.80 0.45
CA PRO A 163 5.19 21.60 1.09
C PRO A 163 4.96 21.90 2.58
N PHE A 164 3.71 22.13 2.95
CA PHE A 164 3.21 22.30 4.31
C PHE A 164 2.66 20.99 4.82
N LEU A 165 2.26 20.13 3.89
CA LEU A 165 1.67 18.83 4.14
C LEU A 165 2.33 17.77 3.25
N LEU A 166 2.68 16.64 3.86
CA LEU A 166 3.23 15.47 3.20
C LEU A 166 2.19 14.35 3.18
N VAL A 167 1.92 13.81 1.99
CA VAL A 167 1.07 12.61 1.87
C VAL A 167 1.93 11.36 2.05
N MET A 168 1.52 10.47 2.96
CA MET A 168 2.31 9.29 3.34
C MET A 168 2.02 8.04 2.49
N ASP A 169 0.94 8.06 1.69
CA ASP A 169 0.61 6.97 0.75
C ASP A 169 1.17 7.27 -0.66
N ASP A 170 2.12 6.44 -1.11
CA ASP A 170 2.77 6.56 -2.40
C ASP A 170 1.78 6.48 -3.59
N ARG A 171 0.72 5.69 -3.46
CA ARG A 171 -0.32 5.57 -4.50
C ARG A 171 -1.01 6.90 -4.72
N VAL A 172 -1.31 7.60 -3.63
CA VAL A 172 -1.94 8.92 -3.64
C VAL A 172 -0.98 9.99 -4.15
N VAL A 173 0.29 9.92 -3.76
CA VAL A 173 1.36 10.81 -4.25
C VAL A 173 1.48 10.74 -5.77
N GLU A 174 1.48 9.53 -6.34
CA GLU A 174 1.48 9.32 -7.78
C GLU A 174 0.22 9.85 -8.44
N HIS A 175 -0.95 9.60 -7.83
CA HIS A 175 -2.23 10.06 -8.35
C HIS A 175 -2.32 11.59 -8.41
N LEU A 176 -1.86 12.27 -7.36
CA LEU A 176 -1.85 13.74 -7.27
C LEU A 176 -0.73 14.40 -8.11
N GLY A 177 0.14 13.59 -8.72
CA GLY A 177 1.29 14.05 -9.51
C GLY A 177 2.35 14.72 -8.65
N LEU A 178 2.45 14.34 -7.38
CA LEU A 178 3.39 14.90 -6.40
C LEU A 178 4.75 14.19 -6.44
N THR A 179 4.88 13.07 -7.15
CA THR A 179 6.11 12.25 -7.22
C THR A 179 7.37 13.07 -7.48
N LYS A 180 7.37 14.01 -8.44
CA LYS A 180 8.55 14.85 -8.73
C LYS A 180 8.87 15.86 -7.62
N MET A 181 7.83 16.35 -6.94
CA MET A 181 7.96 17.29 -5.83
C MET A 181 8.50 16.56 -4.59
N TYR A 182 8.03 15.33 -4.39
CA TYR A 182 8.32 14.47 -3.24
C TYR A 182 9.56 13.58 -3.43
N GLN A 183 10.06 13.39 -4.65
CA GLN A 183 11.31 12.66 -4.94
C GLN A 183 12.51 13.22 -4.18
N ASN A 184 12.46 14.50 -3.83
CA ASN A 184 13.45 15.15 -3.00
C ASN A 184 13.10 15.13 -1.50
N ILE A 185 11.82 14.91 -1.16
CA ILE A 185 11.27 14.78 0.21
C ILE A 185 11.31 13.30 0.61
N LYS A 186 12.50 12.71 0.68
CA LYS A 186 12.65 11.38 1.27
C LYS A 186 12.64 11.51 2.79
N ASN A 187 11.46 11.32 3.37
CA ASN A 187 11.13 11.11 4.78
C ASN A 187 11.46 12.25 5.79
N PRO A 188 10.44 12.84 6.44
CA PRO A 188 10.57 13.68 7.64
C PRO A 188 11.34 12.98 8.78
N GLU A 189 11.11 11.68 8.96
CA GLU A 189 11.79 10.83 9.94
C GLU A 189 13.26 10.54 9.57
N GLN A 190 13.65 10.78 8.31
CA GLN A 190 15.04 10.65 7.85
C GLN A 190 15.81 11.96 7.88
N ILE A 191 15.18 13.11 8.17
CA ILE A 191 15.89 14.38 8.32
C ILE A 191 16.98 14.26 9.40
N ASP A 192 16.69 13.53 10.48
CA ASP A 192 17.66 13.27 11.56
C ASP A 192 18.86 12.44 11.10
N VAL A 193 18.67 11.57 10.10
CA VAL A 193 19.76 10.79 9.50
C VAL A 193 20.70 11.70 8.70
N ILE A 194 20.18 12.75 8.04
CA ILE A 194 20.98 13.73 7.31
C ILE A 194 22.01 14.39 8.25
N PHE A 195 21.62 14.67 9.50
CA PHE A 195 22.54 15.21 10.51
C PHE A 195 23.58 14.22 11.01
N LYS A 196 23.43 12.92 10.74
CA LYS A 196 24.40 11.86 11.07
C LYS A 196 25.36 11.52 9.93
N MET A 197 25.08 11.97 8.70
CA MET A 197 25.95 11.75 7.53
C MET A 197 27.29 12.48 7.66
N ASN A 198 28.24 12.17 6.78
CA ASN A 198 29.50 12.93 6.73
C ASN A 198 29.26 14.36 6.18
N GLN A 199 30.23 15.26 6.36
CA GLN A 199 30.11 16.66 5.94
C GLN A 199 29.80 16.84 4.44
N PRO A 200 30.52 16.21 3.49
CA PRO A 200 30.27 16.45 2.07
C PRO A 200 28.89 15.94 1.62
N GLU A 201 28.45 14.78 2.11
CA GLU A 201 27.10 14.26 1.81
C GLU A 201 26.01 15.17 2.37
N PHE A 202 26.21 15.69 3.58
CA PHE A 202 25.30 16.66 4.20
C PHE A 202 25.14 17.91 3.33
N GLU A 203 26.25 18.51 2.91
CA GLU A 203 26.22 19.72 2.07
C GLU A 203 25.54 19.46 0.73
N GLU A 204 25.84 18.34 0.08
CA GLU A 204 25.25 17.97 -1.21
C GLU A 204 23.73 17.78 -1.11
N ILE A 205 23.26 17.09 -0.07
CA ILE A 205 21.83 16.86 0.16
C ILE A 205 21.13 18.19 0.47
N VAL A 206 21.71 19.03 1.33
CA VAL A 206 21.14 20.32 1.68
C VAL A 206 21.05 21.22 0.45
N ASP A 207 22.08 21.27 -0.41
CA ASP A 207 22.07 22.12 -1.60
C ASP A 207 21.07 21.62 -2.66
N LYS A 208 20.95 20.30 -2.86
CA LYS A 208 20.00 19.69 -3.81
C LYS A 208 18.56 19.66 -3.32
N SER A 209 18.33 19.89 -2.03
CA SER A 209 16.99 19.88 -1.44
C SER A 209 16.11 21.05 -1.95
N PRO A 210 14.82 20.84 -2.19
CA PRO A 210 13.83 21.88 -2.43
C PRO A 210 13.74 22.88 -1.27
N LYS A 211 13.23 24.07 -1.58
CA LYS A 211 13.11 25.17 -0.61
C LYS A 211 12.34 24.78 0.66
N GLY A 212 11.24 24.04 0.53
CA GLY A 212 10.46 23.57 1.69
C GLY A 212 11.26 22.65 2.63
N ILE A 213 12.03 21.72 2.07
CA ILE A 213 12.89 20.82 2.85
C ILE A 213 14.06 21.58 3.47
N LYS A 214 14.64 22.53 2.75
CA LYS A 214 15.72 23.37 3.28
C LYS A 214 15.28 24.10 4.56
N HIS A 215 14.08 24.69 4.55
CA HIS A 215 13.50 25.31 5.74
C HIS A 215 13.25 24.29 6.86
N LEU A 216 12.84 23.08 6.51
CA LEU A 216 12.68 22.00 7.47
C LEU A 216 14.02 21.58 8.11
N ILE A 217 15.07 21.38 7.32
CA ILE A 217 16.43 21.06 7.81
C ILE A 217 16.89 22.16 8.76
N VAL A 218 16.74 23.44 8.41
CA VAL A 218 17.12 24.57 9.28
C VAL A 218 16.39 24.50 10.63
N SER A 219 15.08 24.30 10.62
CA SER A 219 14.32 24.26 11.88
C SER A 219 14.59 23.02 12.70
N ARG A 220 14.82 21.86 12.07
CA ARG A 220 15.19 20.64 12.78
C ARG A 220 16.59 20.77 13.37
N ALA A 221 17.54 21.38 12.64
CA ALA A 221 18.87 21.69 13.16
C ALA A 221 18.82 22.58 14.40
N LYS A 222 17.93 23.58 14.42
CA LYS A 222 17.72 24.42 15.62
C LYS A 222 17.21 23.60 16.80
N LYS A 223 16.17 22.78 16.60
CA LYS A 223 15.62 21.90 17.65
C LYS A 223 16.67 20.91 18.20
N LEU A 224 17.46 20.29 17.32
CA LEU A 224 18.52 19.34 17.71
C LEU A 224 19.70 20.04 18.40
N TYR A 225 20.00 21.29 18.04
CA TYR A 225 20.98 22.09 18.76
C TYR A 225 20.48 22.43 20.18
N ASP A 226 19.23 22.87 20.29
CA ASP A 226 18.59 23.20 21.56
C ASP A 226 18.47 21.96 22.49
N SER A 227 18.24 20.76 21.93
CA SER A 227 18.24 19.49 22.69
C SER A 227 19.64 18.93 22.98
N GLY A 228 20.69 19.48 22.36
CA GLY A 228 22.07 19.02 22.50
C GLY A 228 22.44 17.79 21.66
N GLU A 229 21.56 17.34 20.77
CA GLU A 229 21.79 16.20 19.87
C GLU A 229 22.59 16.55 18.61
N LEU A 230 22.61 17.83 18.20
CA LEU A 230 23.43 18.32 17.10
C LEU A 230 24.57 19.20 17.63
N ASP A 231 25.76 18.63 17.75
CA ASP A 231 26.98 19.27 18.27
C ASP A 231 27.96 19.72 17.18
N SER A 232 27.70 19.38 15.91
CA SER A 232 28.61 19.64 14.81
C SER A 232 28.63 21.10 14.38
N VAL A 233 29.63 21.85 14.87
CA VAL A 233 29.88 23.27 14.52
C VAL A 233 29.99 23.49 13.00
N LYS A 234 30.60 22.55 12.26
CA LYS A 234 30.77 22.66 10.80
C LYS A 234 29.43 22.66 10.07
N LYS A 235 28.51 21.76 10.44
CA LYS A 235 27.17 21.67 9.85
C LYS A 235 26.35 22.91 10.20
N LEU A 236 26.41 23.35 11.45
CA LEU A 236 25.73 24.58 11.90
C LEU A 236 26.22 25.81 11.12
N ASN A 237 27.53 25.97 10.96
CA ASN A 237 28.09 27.08 10.18
C ASN A 237 27.68 27.05 8.70
N PHE A 238 27.58 25.85 8.10
CA PHE A 238 27.11 25.69 6.73
C PHE A 238 25.65 26.13 6.60
N ILE A 239 24.78 25.68 7.51
CA ILE A 239 23.36 26.09 7.55
C ILE A 239 23.25 27.61 7.76
N ASN A 240 23.96 28.17 8.72
CA ASN A 240 23.97 29.61 9.02
C ASN A 240 24.38 30.44 7.79
N SER A 241 25.42 30.01 7.08
CA SER A 241 25.91 30.70 5.87
C SER A 241 24.94 30.58 4.69
N ARG A 242 24.34 29.41 4.47
CA ARG A 242 23.43 29.17 3.34
C ARG A 242 22.06 29.80 3.52
N PHE A 243 21.56 29.82 4.75
CA PHE A 243 20.18 30.23 5.06
C PHE A 243 20.08 31.54 5.83
N GLN A 244 21.21 32.21 6.09
CA GLN A 244 21.27 33.46 6.85
C GLN A 244 20.61 33.30 8.22
N THR A 245 21.05 32.28 8.97
CA THR A 245 20.55 31.97 10.31
C THR A 245 21.67 32.08 11.35
N ASP A 246 21.30 32.13 12.63
CA ASP A 246 22.18 32.38 13.77
C ASP A 246 22.20 31.21 14.78
N ILE A 247 22.00 29.97 14.30
CA ILE A 247 21.92 28.80 15.17
C ILE A 247 23.25 28.62 15.92
N GLY A 248 23.18 28.65 17.25
CA GLY A 248 24.34 28.49 18.15
C GLY A 248 25.33 29.66 18.16
N GLN A 249 25.01 30.78 17.50
CA GLN A 249 25.75 32.02 17.63
C GLN A 249 25.15 32.78 18.82
N ARG A 250 25.84 32.81 19.96
CA ARG A 250 25.48 33.73 21.04
C ARG A 250 25.84 35.15 20.58
N GLY A 251 24.83 36.00 20.46
CA GLY A 251 25.01 37.45 20.45
C GLY A 251 25.52 37.98 21.78
#